data_AF-A0A962JI56-F1
#
_entry.id   AF-A0A962JI56-F1
#
_cell.length_a   1.000
_cell.length_b   1.000
_cell.length_c   1.000
_cell.angle_alpha   90.00
_cell.angle_beta   90.00
_cell.angle_gamma   90.00
#
_symmetry.space_group_name_H-M   'P 1'
#
loop_
_entity.id
_entity.type
_entity.pdbx_description
1 polymer ?
#
loop_
_entity_poly.entity_id
_entity_poly.type
_entity_poly.pdbx_seq_one_letter_code
_entity_poly.pdbx_strand_id
1 'polypeptide(L)' 'MSLSACSHQQMYDAVQQGQQVECQKLQGELYQQCMQKHAKPYQQYQQEREQVKK' A
#
# COMPACT_ATOMS: atom_id res chain seq x y z
N MET A 1 13.91 23.42 11.94
CA MET A 1 12.93 22.32 11.97
C MET A 1 13.36 21.32 10.92
N SER A 2 13.92 20.18 11.31
CA SER A 2 14.24 19.12 10.36
C SER A 2 12.91 18.53 9.89
N LEU A 3 12.58 18.69 8.61
CA LEU A 3 11.52 17.92 7.95
C LEU A 3 11.98 16.47 8.02
N SER A 4 11.57 15.76 9.08
CA SER A 4 11.89 14.35 9.27
C SER A 4 11.42 13.60 8.03
N ALA A 5 12.37 13.05 7.28
CA ALA A 5 12.07 12.20 6.14
C ALA A 5 11.15 11.07 6.64
N CYS A 6 9.92 11.00 6.10
CA CYS A 6 9.03 9.90 6.41
C CYS A 6 9.75 8.58 6.12
N SER A 7 9.64 7.61 7.01
CA SER A 7 10.15 6.28 6.72
C SER A 7 9.44 5.73 5.47
N HIS A 8 10.13 4.89 4.71
CA HIS A 8 9.54 4.23 3.55
C HIS A 8 8.28 3.43 3.91
N GLN A 9 8.19 2.92 5.14
CA GLN A 9 7.00 2.24 5.64
C GLN A 9 5.83 3.20 5.81
N GLN A 10 6.03 4.33 6.50
CA GLN A 10 4.97 5.32 6.68
C GLN A 10 4.44 5.87 5.35
N MET A 11 5.32 6.09 4.37
CA MET A 11 4.90 6.51 3.03
C MET A 11 4.06 5.43 2.34
N TYR A 12 4.49 4.16 2.43
CA TYR A 12 3.75 3.03 1.86
C TYR A 12 2.38 2.87 2.50
N ASP A 13 2.32 2.90 3.83
CA ASP A 13 1.09 2.74 4.60
C ASP A 13 0.07 3.84 4.25
N ALA A 14 0.53 5.09 4.09
CA ALA A 14 -0.34 6.20 3.67
C ALA A 14 -0.92 6.01 2.26
N VAL A 15 -0.10 5.55 1.31
CA VAL A 15 -0.56 5.24 -0.06
C VAL A 15 -1.54 4.08 -0.06
N GLN A 16 -1.23 2.99 0.66
CA GLN A 16 -2.08 1.83 0.77
C GLN A 16 -3.44 2.17 1.41
N GLN A 17 -3.42 2.98 2.46
CA GLN A 17 -4.63 3.45 3.12
C GLN A 17 -5.51 4.27 2.16
N GLY A 18 -4.92 5.18 1.38
CA GLY A 18 -5.64 5.93 0.35
C GLY A 18 -6.31 5.00 -0.68
N GLN A 19 -5.61 3.96 -1.13
CA GLN A 19 -6.16 2.97 -2.07
C GLN A 19 -7.32 2.17 -1.46
N GLN A 20 -7.22 1.78 -0.19
CA GLN A 20 -8.29 1.07 0.52
C GLN A 20 -9.55 1.95 0.69
N VAL A 21 -9.38 3.25 0.95
CA VAL A 21 -10.50 4.20 1.00
C VAL A 21 -11.19 4.31 -0.37
N GLU A 22 -10.43 4.32 -1.47
CA GLU A 22 -11.02 4.26 -2.80
C GLU A 22 -11.78 2.95 -3.04
N CYS A 23 -11.28 1.81 -2.54
CA CYS A 23 -12.00 0.54 -2.63
C CYS A 23 -13.37 0.59 -1.96
N GLN A 24 -13.53 1.33 -0.85
CA GLN A 24 -14.81 1.45 -0.13
C GLN A 24 -15.94 2.07 -0.97
N LYS A 25 -15.60 2.75 -2.07
CA LYS A 25 -16.59 3.31 -3.01
C LYS A 25 -17.17 2.23 -3.95
N LEU A 26 -16.52 1.07 -4.04
CA LEU A 26 -16.96 -0.07 -4.84
C LEU A 26 -17.94 -0.97 -4.05
N GLN A 27 -18.66 -1.83 -4.75
CA GLN A 27 -19.65 -2.73 -4.14
C GLN A 27 -19.41 -4.18 -4.57
N GLY A 28 -19.87 -5.11 -3.71
CA GLY A 28 -19.87 -6.55 -4.00
C GLY A 28 -18.48 -7.09 -4.30
N GLU A 29 -18.38 -7.83 -5.41
CA GLU A 29 -17.13 -8.49 -5.83
C GLU A 29 -16.01 -7.49 -6.14
N LEU A 30 -16.35 -6.32 -6.71
CA LEU A 30 -15.36 -5.29 -7.05
C LEU A 30 -14.69 -4.71 -5.80
N TYR A 31 -15.43 -4.56 -4.70
CA TYR A 31 -14.86 -4.19 -3.41
C TYR A 31 -13.86 -5.24 -2.93
N GLN A 32 -14.24 -6.52 -2.96
CA GLN A 32 -13.39 -7.61 -2.47
C GLN A 32 -12.10 -7.74 -3.28
N GLN A 33 -12.20 -7.71 -4.61
CA GLN A 33 -11.04 -7.76 -5.50
C GLN A 33 -10.10 -6.56 -5.29
N CYS A 34 -10.66 -5.35 -5.14
CA CYS A 34 -9.87 -4.14 -4.86
C CYS A 34 -9.14 -4.26 -3.52
N MET A 35 -9.86 -4.62 -2.45
CA MET A 35 -9.26 -4.78 -1.12
C MET A 35 -8.15 -5.82 -1.12
N GLN A 36 -8.33 -6.96 -1.79
CA GLN A 36 -7.30 -8.00 -1.91
C GLN A 36 -6.05 -7.50 -2.64
N LYS A 37 -6.22 -6.73 -3.72
CA LYS A 37 -5.10 -6.13 -4.46
C LYS A 37 -4.28 -5.18 -3.59
N HIS A 38 -4.93 -4.49 -2.64
CA HIS A 38 -4.32 -3.51 -1.74
C HIS A 38 -4.11 -4.03 -0.31
N ALA A 39 -4.13 -5.35 -0.10
CA ALA A 39 -3.90 -5.99 1.21
C ALA A 39 -2.43 -6.39 1.44
N LYS A 40 -1.51 -6.07 0.51
CA LYS A 40 -0.11 -6.49 0.59
C LYS A 40 0.60 -5.86 1.79
N PRO A 41 1.21 -6.64 2.70
CA PRO A 41 2.03 -6.11 3.79
C PRO A 41 3.31 -5.43 3.27
N TYR A 42 3.72 -4.36 3.94
CA TYR A 42 4.93 -3.59 3.58
C TYR A 42 6.19 -4.46 3.43
N GLN A 43 6.37 -5.47 4.28
CA GLN A 43 7.53 -6.36 4.19
C GLN A 43 7.59 -7.13 2.86
N GLN A 44 6.46 -7.60 2.36
CA GLN A 44 6.40 -8.28 1.05
C GLN A 44 6.70 -7.28 -0.08
N TYR A 45 6.13 -6.08 -0.02
CA TYR A 45 6.44 -5.00 -0.96
C TYR A 45 7.94 -4.68 -0.99
N GLN A 46 8.59 -4.58 0.17
CA GLN A 46 10.03 -4.33 0.25
C GLN A 46 10.85 -5.45 -0.37
N GLN A 47 10.52 -6.71 -0.06
CA GLN A 47 11.22 -7.87 -0.63
C GLN A 47 11.11 -7.91 -2.15
N GLU A 48 9.91 -7.71 -2.71
CA GLU A 48 9.69 -7.64 -4.16
C GLU A 48 10.49 -6.49 -4.78
N ARG A 49 10.50 -5.32 -4.14
CA ARG A 49 11.27 -4.16 -4.61
C ARG A 49 12.76 -4.41 -4.67
N GLU A 50 13.33 -5.11 -3.69
CA GLU A 50 14.75 -5.46 -3.67
C GLU A 50 15.08 -6.55 -4.70
N GLN A 51 14.15 -7.47 -4.97
CA GLN A 51 14.31 -8.49 -6.02
C GLN A 51 14.34 -7.88 -7.43
N VAL A 52 13.51 -6.86 -7.71
CA VAL A 52 13.48 -6.18 -9.01
C VAL A 52 14.72 -5.34 -9.28
N LYS A 53 15.45 -4.94 -8.23
CA LYS A 53 16.69 -4.15 -8.35
C LYS A 53 17.94 -4.99 -8.61
N LYS A 54 17.84 -6.32 -8.56
CA LYS A 54 18.92 -7.27 -8.83
C LYS A 54 18.97 -7.67 -10.29
#